data_AF-A0A091BI19-F1
#
_entry.id   AF-A0A091BI19-F1
#
_cell.length_a   1.000
_cell.length_b   1.000
_cell.length_c   1.000
_cell.angle_alpha   90.00
_cell.angle_beta   90.00
_cell.angle_gamma   90.00
#
_symmetry.space_group_name_H-M   'P 1'
#
loop_
_entity.id
_entity.type
_entity.pdbx_description
1 polymer ?
#
loop_
_entity_poly.entity_id
_entity_poly.type
_entity_poly.pdbx_seq_one_letter_code
_entity_poly.pdbx_strand_id
1 'polypeptide(L)'
;MKRALVLVPVLLLAAACEREAVSEAATANDPVALATPAPAGPVAAGDADGHDADAANDASLTVLRFDCRGQETAWRLRLGADGRGRLREDAGTTELAGELKQTGSGHAWRAAPLDAPGESFAALLTPLACFPPEGGNAKPYTAALSWPDGRREDGCCSAVRGLDVHHAPDFHAPEDSADWSAWIPRRLAGIEHCALDAGVDVRAVVHVREGAAGRLVVRLRDSDGGRYDCLLDPAGGDIEAVTAVAAADVLRGEGRSEWLPADPDRAPALQCGHVFATRDGDGELRGWLHRRDGC
;
A
#
# COMPACT_ATOMS: atom_id res chain seq x y z
N MET A 1 -2.30 -32.13 -41.64
CA MET A 1 -3.14 -30.93 -41.51
C MET A 1 -2.35 -29.73 -42.02
N LYS A 2 -2.89 -29.01 -43.01
CA LYS A 2 -2.18 -27.99 -43.80
C LYS A 2 -2.08 -26.66 -43.03
N ARG A 3 -0.87 -26.11 -42.92
CA ARG A 3 -0.58 -24.79 -42.35
C ARG A 3 -0.88 -23.71 -43.38
N ALA A 4 -1.76 -22.76 -43.04
CA ALA A 4 -1.98 -21.54 -43.81
C ALA A 4 -1.26 -20.38 -43.12
N LEU A 5 -0.27 -19.83 -43.82
CA LEU A 5 0.53 -18.68 -43.45
C LEU A 5 -0.23 -17.43 -43.92
N VAL A 6 -0.63 -16.54 -43.01
CA VAL A 6 -1.26 -15.25 -43.36
C VAL A 6 -0.26 -14.14 -43.04
N LEU A 7 0.25 -13.49 -44.08
CA LEU A 7 1.00 -12.23 -43.98
C LEU A 7 0.03 -11.08 -43.72
N VAL A 8 0.34 -10.25 -42.71
CA VAL A 8 -0.32 -8.95 -42.48
C VAL A 8 0.70 -7.85 -42.75
N PRO A 9 0.41 -6.85 -43.60
CA PRO A 9 1.32 -5.75 -43.87
C PRO A 9 1.27 -4.68 -42.78
N VAL A 10 2.45 -4.20 -42.42
CA VAL A 10 2.73 -3.08 -41.52
C VAL A 10 2.41 -1.76 -42.23
N LEU A 11 1.56 -0.93 -41.63
CA LEU A 11 1.32 0.45 -42.05
C LEU A 11 2.01 1.39 -41.06
N LEU A 12 3.11 2.00 -41.49
CA LEU A 12 3.77 3.13 -40.83
C LEU A 12 2.99 4.41 -41.15
N LEU A 13 2.49 5.09 -40.12
CA LEU A 13 2.04 6.48 -40.20
C LEU A 13 3.01 7.35 -39.41
N ALA A 14 3.81 8.11 -40.15
CA ALA A 14 4.63 9.20 -39.63
C ALA A 14 3.73 10.43 -39.42
N ALA A 15 3.64 10.91 -38.18
CA ALA A 15 3.11 12.24 -37.87
C ALA A 15 4.26 13.11 -37.37
N ALA A 16 4.68 14.04 -38.20
CA ALA A 16 5.49 15.20 -37.87
C ALA A 16 4.56 16.36 -37.52
N CYS A 17 4.86 17.09 -36.44
CA CYS A 17 4.52 18.51 -36.19
C CYS A 17 5.15 18.83 -34.83
N GLU A 18 6.27 19.54 -34.79
CA GLU A 18 6.45 20.99 -34.90
C GLU A 18 6.56 21.65 -33.53
N ARG A 19 7.66 22.39 -33.39
CA ARG A 19 8.12 23.12 -32.22
C ARG A 19 7.26 24.37 -32.03
N GLU A 20 6.98 24.73 -30.78
CA GLU A 20 6.81 26.13 -30.42
C GLU A 20 7.62 26.44 -29.16
N ALA A 21 8.61 27.30 -29.33
CA ALA A 21 9.42 27.88 -28.28
C ALA A 21 8.80 29.23 -27.89
N VAL A 22 8.51 29.42 -26.61
CA VAL A 22 8.13 30.72 -26.02
C VAL A 22 8.93 30.83 -24.72
N SER A 23 10.06 31.52 -24.77
CA SER A 23 10.26 32.95 -24.44
C SER A 23 10.36 33.20 -22.93
N GLU A 24 11.59 33.44 -22.50
CA GLU A 24 11.97 34.10 -21.26
C GLU A 24 11.20 35.41 -21.05
N ALA A 25 10.75 35.63 -19.81
CA ALA A 25 10.66 36.95 -19.22
C ALA A 25 10.94 36.83 -17.72
N ALA A 26 12.16 37.25 -17.36
CA ALA A 26 12.58 37.47 -16.00
C ALA A 26 11.86 38.70 -15.41
N THR A 27 11.30 38.56 -14.21
CA THR A 27 11.08 39.69 -13.31
C THR A 27 11.61 39.33 -11.93
N ALA A 28 12.66 40.06 -11.54
CA ALA A 28 13.20 40.11 -10.20
C ALA A 28 12.13 40.66 -9.25
N ASN A 29 11.85 39.92 -8.17
CA ASN A 29 11.15 40.45 -7.01
C ASN A 29 12.13 40.53 -5.85
N ASP A 30 12.30 41.76 -5.36
CA ASP A 30 13.09 42.13 -4.19
C ASP A 30 12.62 41.41 -2.91
N PRO A 31 13.54 41.21 -1.94
CA PRO A 31 13.26 40.51 -0.69
C PRO A 31 12.38 41.36 0.25
N VAL A 32 11.20 40.83 0.60
CA VAL A 32 10.37 41.37 1.69
C VAL A 32 11.00 41.01 3.04
N ALA A 33 11.20 42.06 3.84
CA ALA A 33 11.80 42.02 5.15
C ALA A 33 11.00 41.17 6.17
N LEU A 34 11.78 40.47 7.00
CA LEU A 34 11.38 39.72 8.18
C LEU A 34 10.62 40.59 9.19
N ALA A 35 9.44 40.15 9.60
CA ALA A 35 8.79 40.58 10.82
C ALA A 35 8.85 39.44 11.85
N THR A 36 9.61 39.64 12.91
CA THR A 36 9.74 38.75 14.06
C THR A 36 8.53 38.91 14.98
N PRO A 37 7.70 37.88 15.23
CA PRO A 37 6.69 37.93 16.27
C PRO A 37 7.32 37.73 17.66
N ALA A 38 6.86 38.56 18.61
CA ALA A 38 7.27 38.58 20.00
C ALA A 38 6.87 37.29 20.76
N PRO A 39 7.60 36.90 21.83
CA PRO A 39 7.31 35.70 22.61
C PRO A 39 6.02 35.87 23.44
N ALA A 40 5.09 34.92 23.28
CA ALA A 40 3.94 34.75 24.16
C ALA A 40 4.41 34.23 25.54
N GLY A 41 3.89 34.83 26.60
CA GLY A 41 4.16 34.44 27.99
C GLY A 41 3.61 33.06 28.37
N PRO A 42 4.04 32.49 29.50
CA PRO A 42 3.70 31.15 29.93
C PRO A 42 2.22 31.06 30.34
N VAL A 43 1.48 30.16 29.70
CA VAL A 43 0.11 29.81 30.07
C VAL A 43 0.16 28.67 31.09
N ALA A 44 -0.63 28.83 32.15
CA ALA A 44 -0.68 27.99 33.33
C ALA A 44 -1.02 26.52 33.04
N ALA A 45 -0.37 25.63 33.78
CA ALA A 45 -0.71 24.22 33.89
C ALA A 45 -2.09 24.09 34.57
N GLY A 46 -3.05 23.52 33.85
CA GLY A 46 -4.28 23.00 34.42
C GLY A 46 -4.18 21.48 34.43
N ASP A 47 -4.21 20.90 35.62
CA ASP A 47 -4.33 19.47 35.85
C ASP A 47 -5.64 18.95 35.23
N ALA A 48 -5.54 17.95 34.37
CA ALA A 48 -6.67 17.17 33.87
C ALA A 48 -6.42 15.70 34.18
N ASP A 49 -7.16 15.22 35.18
CA ASP A 49 -7.29 13.83 35.58
C ASP A 49 -7.80 12.96 34.42
N GLY A 50 -7.34 11.71 34.44
CA GLY A 50 -7.36 10.79 33.31
C GLY A 50 -8.72 10.41 32.74
N HIS A 51 -8.70 10.21 31.42
CA HIS A 51 -9.47 9.21 30.69
C HIS A 51 -8.50 8.56 29.68
N ASP A 52 -7.75 7.57 30.14
CA ASP A 52 -6.99 6.65 29.28
C ASP A 52 -7.97 5.66 28.63
N ALA A 53 -8.60 6.08 27.54
CA ALA A 53 -9.33 5.18 26.63
C ALA A 53 -9.53 5.82 25.25
N ASP A 54 -8.49 6.46 24.72
CA ASP A 54 -8.36 6.76 23.29
C ASP A 54 -6.87 6.92 23.02
N ALA A 55 -6.16 5.79 22.92
CA ALA A 55 -4.89 5.79 22.21
C ALA A 55 -5.24 5.99 20.72
N ALA A 56 -5.60 7.23 20.38
CA ALA A 56 -5.61 7.74 19.03
C ALA A 56 -4.19 7.49 18.52
N ASN A 57 -4.05 6.42 17.75
CA ASN A 57 -2.84 6.13 17.04
C ASN A 57 -2.72 7.27 16.02
N ASP A 58 -1.98 8.32 16.39
CA ASP A 58 -1.62 9.43 15.54
C ASP A 58 -0.76 8.80 14.44
N ALA A 59 -1.44 8.28 13.41
CA ALA A 59 -0.92 7.24 12.55
C ALA A 59 0.19 7.82 11.67
N SER A 60 1.39 7.89 12.21
CA SER A 60 2.56 8.35 11.48
C SER A 60 2.81 7.38 10.34
N LEU A 61 2.69 7.86 9.11
CA LEU A 61 2.92 7.03 7.94
C LEU A 61 4.38 6.57 7.91
N THR A 62 4.58 5.26 7.93
CA THR A 62 5.90 4.66 7.75
C THR A 62 6.23 4.52 6.27
N VAL A 63 7.50 4.26 5.94
CA VAL A 63 7.86 3.90 4.56
C VAL A 63 7.56 2.41 4.36
N LEU A 64 6.60 2.12 3.49
CA LEU A 64 6.23 0.76 3.11
C LEU A 64 7.15 0.18 2.05
N ARG A 65 7.64 1.05 1.15
CA ARG A 65 8.46 0.63 0.02
C ARG A 65 9.34 1.74 -0.50
N PHE A 66 10.54 1.39 -0.94
CA PHE A 66 11.35 2.23 -1.82
C PHE A 66 11.30 1.73 -3.26
N ASP A 67 11.11 2.64 -4.20
CA ASP A 67 11.29 2.40 -5.63
C ASP A 67 12.45 3.27 -6.10
N CYS A 68 13.57 2.61 -6.40
CA CYS A 68 14.85 3.20 -6.76
C CYS A 68 15.22 2.91 -8.21
N ARG A 69 15.94 3.83 -8.82
CA ARG A 69 16.49 3.68 -10.18
C ARG A 69 17.92 4.23 -10.22
N GLY A 70 18.81 3.52 -10.92
CA GLY A 70 20.17 3.99 -11.19
C GLY A 70 20.19 5.25 -12.05
N GLN A 71 21.17 6.13 -11.80
CA GLN A 71 21.35 7.33 -12.61
C GLN A 71 22.04 7.01 -13.94
N GLU A 72 23.20 6.35 -13.89
CA GLU A 72 23.98 6.07 -15.10
C GLU A 72 23.63 4.72 -15.75
N THR A 73 23.08 3.81 -14.96
CA THR A 73 22.84 2.41 -15.31
C THR A 73 21.35 2.05 -15.23
N ALA A 74 20.92 1.08 -16.03
CA ALA A 74 19.50 0.74 -16.21
C ALA A 74 18.87 -0.08 -15.07
N TRP A 75 19.51 -0.16 -13.89
CA TRP A 75 18.95 -0.96 -12.79
C TRP A 75 17.74 -0.28 -12.15
N ARG A 76 16.84 -1.11 -11.62
CA ARG A 76 15.72 -0.71 -10.77
C ARG A 76 15.66 -1.60 -9.55
N LEU A 77 15.55 -0.99 -8.39
CA LEU A 77 15.47 -1.70 -7.13
C LEU A 77 14.16 -1.33 -6.44
N ARG A 78 13.36 -2.34 -6.11
CA ARG A 78 12.16 -2.20 -5.28
C ARG A 78 12.43 -2.88 -3.96
N LEU A 79 12.26 -2.17 -2.84
CA LEU A 79 12.52 -2.66 -1.49
C LEU A 79 11.28 -2.51 -0.62
N GLY A 80 10.74 -3.61 -0.09
CA GLY A 80 9.66 -3.62 0.87
C GLY A 80 10.15 -3.40 2.31
N ALA A 81 9.26 -2.91 3.17
CA ALA A 81 9.51 -2.79 4.61
C ALA A 81 9.72 -4.15 5.30
N ASP A 82 9.22 -5.23 4.69
CA ASP A 82 9.44 -6.63 5.08
C ASP A 82 10.86 -7.14 4.76
N GLY A 83 11.71 -6.30 4.17
CA GLY A 83 13.08 -6.64 3.78
C GLY A 83 13.19 -7.40 2.46
N ARG A 84 12.06 -7.76 1.83
CA ARG A 84 12.03 -8.37 0.49
C ARG A 84 12.33 -7.31 -0.56
N GLY A 85 13.02 -7.71 -1.62
CA GLY A 85 13.38 -6.80 -2.68
C GLY A 85 13.38 -7.45 -4.05
N ARG A 86 13.26 -6.62 -5.07
CA ARG A 86 13.38 -7.02 -6.48
C ARG A 86 14.34 -6.08 -7.17
N LEU A 87 15.46 -6.63 -7.64
CA LEU A 87 16.44 -5.92 -8.46
C LEU A 87 16.24 -6.32 -9.92
N ARG A 88 16.06 -5.34 -10.79
CA ARG A 88 15.92 -5.54 -12.23
C ARG A 88 17.08 -4.89 -12.95
N GLU A 89 17.71 -5.64 -13.83
CA GLU A 89 18.81 -5.23 -14.71
C GLU A 89 18.46 -5.62 -16.15
N ASP A 90 19.35 -5.32 -17.10
CA ASP A 90 19.19 -5.75 -18.49
C ASP A 90 19.23 -7.28 -18.63
N ALA A 91 19.99 -7.96 -17.75
CA ALA A 91 20.12 -9.42 -17.75
C ALA A 91 18.88 -10.15 -17.19
N GLY A 92 18.03 -9.48 -16.41
CA GLY A 92 16.88 -10.13 -15.79
C GLY A 92 16.40 -9.46 -14.51
N THR A 93 15.63 -10.23 -13.73
CA THR A 93 15.08 -9.81 -12.44
C THR A 93 15.51 -10.80 -11.38
N THR A 94 16.08 -10.28 -10.29
CA THR A 94 16.55 -11.05 -9.13
C THR A 94 15.66 -10.73 -7.93
N GLU A 95 15.10 -11.78 -7.34
CA GLU A 95 14.35 -11.71 -6.08
C GLU A 95 15.33 -11.79 -4.90
N LEU A 96 15.17 -10.89 -3.95
CA LEU A 96 16.10 -10.67 -2.84
C LEU A 96 15.35 -10.82 -1.51
N ALA A 97 16.00 -11.43 -0.53
CA ALA A 97 15.52 -11.46 0.85
C ALA A 97 16.59 -10.92 1.79
N GLY A 98 16.16 -10.08 2.72
CA GLY A 98 17.07 -9.39 3.61
C GLY A 98 16.35 -8.56 4.64
N GLU A 99 16.97 -7.44 5.01
CA GLU A 99 16.52 -6.58 6.08
C GLU A 99 16.66 -5.10 5.69
N LEU A 100 15.61 -4.32 5.95
CA LEU A 100 15.63 -2.86 5.84
C LEU A 100 15.61 -2.28 7.25
N LYS A 101 16.63 -1.50 7.60
CA LYS A 101 16.77 -0.84 8.90
C LYS A 101 16.75 0.67 8.73
N GLN A 102 15.99 1.36 9.57
CA GLN A 102 16.15 2.81 9.71
C GLN A 102 17.48 3.12 10.40
N THR A 103 18.25 4.06 9.86
CA THR A 103 19.56 4.45 10.38
C THR A 103 19.67 5.97 10.44
N GLY A 104 19.47 6.55 11.62
CA GLY A 104 19.37 8.00 11.77
C GLY A 104 18.22 8.55 10.93
N SER A 105 18.52 9.46 10.00
CA SER A 105 17.54 10.02 9.05
C SER A 105 17.33 9.18 7.79
N GLY A 106 18.20 8.20 7.51
CA GLY A 106 18.17 7.35 6.32
C GLY A 106 17.73 5.91 6.60
N HIS A 107 17.92 5.05 5.62
CA HIS A 107 17.69 3.62 5.73
C HIS A 107 18.87 2.84 5.16
N ALA A 108 19.27 1.77 5.82
CA ALA A 108 20.23 0.80 5.32
C ALA A 108 19.50 -0.51 5.01
N TRP A 109 19.75 -1.06 3.83
CA TRP A 109 19.22 -2.35 3.41
C TRP A 109 20.36 -3.30 3.10
N ARG A 110 20.20 -4.56 3.47
CA ARG A 110 21.11 -5.64 3.09
C ARG A 110 20.29 -6.87 2.75
N ALA A 111 20.57 -7.51 1.62
CA ALA A 111 19.90 -8.73 1.20
C ALA A 111 20.79 -9.63 0.36
N ALA A 112 20.34 -10.86 0.17
CA ALA A 112 20.92 -11.83 -0.73
C ALA A 112 19.87 -12.32 -1.75
N PRO A 113 20.29 -12.75 -2.94
CA PRO A 113 19.41 -13.46 -3.87
C PRO A 113 18.84 -14.72 -3.22
N LEU A 114 17.57 -15.02 -3.50
CA LEU A 114 16.93 -16.24 -2.97
C LEU A 114 17.59 -17.53 -3.48
N ASP A 115 18.15 -17.49 -4.69
CA ASP A 115 18.82 -18.61 -5.37
C ASP A 115 20.34 -18.64 -5.15
N ALA A 116 20.93 -17.54 -4.65
CA ALA A 116 22.36 -17.41 -4.38
C ALA A 116 22.64 -16.69 -3.05
N PRO A 117 22.31 -17.30 -1.89
CA PRO A 117 22.38 -16.63 -0.58
C PRO A 117 23.80 -16.24 -0.12
N GLY A 118 24.84 -16.71 -0.81
CA GLY A 118 26.23 -16.32 -0.57
C GLY A 118 26.60 -14.95 -1.15
N GLU A 119 25.79 -14.41 -2.06
CA GLU A 119 25.97 -13.06 -2.61
C GLU A 119 25.25 -12.04 -1.72
N SER A 120 25.81 -10.83 -1.61
CA SER A 120 25.19 -9.78 -0.81
C SER A 120 25.10 -8.46 -1.56
N PHE A 121 23.89 -7.92 -1.57
CA PHE A 121 23.61 -6.56 -2.00
C PHE A 121 23.40 -5.69 -0.77
N ALA A 122 23.77 -4.43 -0.85
CA ALA A 122 23.47 -3.45 0.19
C ALA A 122 23.07 -2.11 -0.43
N ALA A 123 22.11 -1.42 0.15
CA ALA A 123 21.73 -0.08 -0.26
C ALA A 123 21.71 0.86 0.94
N LEU A 124 22.23 2.07 0.77
CA LEU A 124 22.04 3.18 1.71
C LEU A 124 21.13 4.22 1.08
N LEU A 125 19.99 4.48 1.72
CA LEU A 125 18.95 5.41 1.26
C LEU A 125 18.96 6.65 2.16
N THR A 126 19.41 7.77 1.61
CA THR A 126 19.54 9.03 2.36
C THR A 126 18.45 10.00 1.95
N PRO A 127 17.78 10.72 2.87
CA PRO A 127 16.76 11.73 2.56
C PRO A 127 17.42 13.00 2.00
N LEU A 128 17.95 12.89 0.79
CA LEU A 128 18.58 13.95 0.05
C LEU A 128 17.90 14.03 -1.33
N ALA A 129 17.56 15.24 -1.75
CA ALA A 129 16.94 15.47 -3.04
C ALA A 129 17.85 14.96 -4.18
N CYS A 130 17.29 14.11 -5.04
CA CYS A 130 17.98 13.45 -6.13
C CYS A 130 17.31 13.77 -7.45
N PHE A 131 18.07 14.22 -8.45
CA PHE A 131 17.53 14.58 -9.76
C PHE A 131 17.84 13.46 -10.76
N PRO A 132 16.81 12.77 -11.30
CA PRO A 132 17.04 11.73 -12.30
C PRO A 132 17.59 12.35 -13.60
N PRO A 133 18.58 11.72 -14.25
CA PRO A 133 19.22 12.28 -15.44
C PRO A 133 18.31 12.36 -16.65
N GLU A 134 17.26 11.53 -16.73
CA GLU A 134 16.21 11.63 -17.74
C GLU A 134 15.31 12.86 -17.61
N GLY A 135 15.53 13.70 -16.59
CA GLY A 135 14.69 14.84 -16.25
C GLY A 135 13.46 14.47 -15.41
N GLY A 136 12.74 15.49 -14.95
CA GLY A 136 11.54 15.35 -14.11
C GLY A 136 11.74 15.87 -12.69
N ASN A 137 10.76 15.57 -11.83
CA ASN A 137 10.75 16.06 -10.46
C ASN A 137 11.85 15.39 -9.62
N ALA A 138 12.48 16.19 -8.75
CA ALA A 138 13.40 15.69 -7.74
C ALA A 138 12.74 14.58 -6.92
N LYS A 139 13.46 13.48 -6.74
CA LYS A 139 13.09 12.39 -5.85
C LYS A 139 13.58 12.71 -4.43
N PRO A 140 12.83 12.32 -3.38
CA PRO A 140 13.15 12.72 -2.02
C PRO A 140 14.33 11.94 -1.39
N TYR A 141 14.84 10.91 -2.07
CA TYR A 141 15.95 10.09 -1.59
C TYR A 141 17.01 9.85 -2.67
N THR A 142 18.26 9.79 -2.23
CA THR A 142 19.39 9.23 -2.98
C THR A 142 19.67 7.82 -2.46
N ALA A 143 19.96 6.88 -3.37
CA ALA A 143 20.47 5.55 -3.06
C ALA A 143 21.93 5.43 -3.46
N ALA A 144 22.71 4.75 -2.62
CA ALA A 144 24.00 4.18 -2.97
C ALA A 144 23.89 2.65 -2.87
N LEU A 145 23.86 1.96 -4.00
CA LEU A 145 23.78 0.51 -4.12
C LEU A 145 25.19 -0.09 -4.22
N SER A 146 25.49 -1.06 -3.36
CA SER A 146 26.70 -1.89 -3.38
C SER A 146 26.36 -3.28 -3.88
N TRP A 147 27.15 -3.76 -4.85
CA TRP A 147 26.99 -5.03 -5.54
C TRP A 147 27.91 -6.12 -4.94
N PRO A 148 27.62 -7.41 -5.16
CA PRO A 148 28.48 -8.51 -4.71
C PRO A 148 29.91 -8.47 -5.26
N ASP A 149 30.09 -7.92 -6.46
CA ASP A 149 31.39 -7.74 -7.12
C ASP A 149 32.21 -6.54 -6.59
N GLY A 150 31.68 -5.81 -5.61
CA GLY A 150 32.29 -4.62 -5.03
C GLY A 150 31.98 -3.31 -5.76
N ARG A 151 31.25 -3.36 -6.89
CA ARG A 151 30.78 -2.16 -7.59
C ARG A 151 29.86 -1.34 -6.70
N ARG A 152 29.87 -0.03 -6.90
CA ARG A 152 28.94 0.90 -6.25
C ARG A 152 28.30 1.80 -7.29
N GLU A 153 27.00 2.00 -7.16
CA GLU A 153 26.22 2.78 -8.11
C GLU A 153 25.20 3.65 -7.37
N ASP A 154 25.05 4.88 -7.87
CA ASP A 154 24.12 5.85 -7.30
C ASP A 154 22.78 5.83 -8.04
N GLY A 155 21.72 6.14 -7.31
CA GLY A 155 20.36 6.14 -7.82
C GLY A 155 19.46 7.15 -7.11
N CYS A 156 18.30 7.40 -7.70
CA CYS A 156 17.24 8.20 -7.09
C CYS A 156 16.09 7.29 -6.65
N CYS A 157 15.49 7.57 -5.49
CA CYS A 157 14.37 6.79 -4.98
C CYS A 157 13.16 7.62 -4.57
N SER A 158 11.98 7.11 -4.87
CA SER A 158 10.75 7.49 -4.18
C SER A 158 10.47 6.53 -3.03
N ALA A 159 9.82 7.04 -1.99
CA ALA A 159 9.25 6.23 -0.91
C ALA A 159 7.74 6.19 -1.08
N VAL A 160 7.15 4.99 -1.05
CA VAL A 160 5.72 4.80 -0.81
C VAL A 160 5.54 4.76 0.70
N ARG A 161 4.81 5.74 1.23
CA ARG A 161 4.46 5.78 2.65
C ARG A 161 3.08 5.18 2.87
N GLY A 162 2.79 4.77 4.09
CA GLY A 162 1.47 4.28 4.45
C GLY A 162 1.41 3.77 5.88
N LEU A 163 0.25 3.25 6.27
CA LEU A 163 0.03 2.59 7.56
C LEU A 163 0.87 1.31 7.63
N ASP A 164 1.52 1.09 8.78
CA ASP A 164 2.26 -0.13 9.04
C ASP A 164 1.28 -1.28 9.36
N VAL A 165 0.97 -2.07 8.33
CA VAL A 165 0.03 -3.19 8.47
C VAL A 165 0.69 -4.44 9.09
N HIS A 166 2.02 -4.50 9.12
CA HIS A 166 2.75 -5.64 9.70
C HIS A 166 2.81 -5.56 11.23
N HIS A 167 2.81 -4.34 11.76
CA HIS A 167 2.72 -4.07 13.20
C HIS A 167 1.33 -3.55 13.61
N ALA A 168 0.31 -3.80 12.79
CA ALA A 168 -1.06 -3.44 13.13
C ALA A 168 -1.50 -4.17 14.41
N PRO A 169 -2.12 -3.48 15.39
CA PRO A 169 -2.65 -4.12 16.58
C PRO A 169 -3.77 -5.10 16.21
N ASP A 170 -3.96 -6.14 17.02
CA ASP A 170 -5.05 -7.08 16.81
C ASP A 170 -6.41 -6.38 16.97
N PHE A 171 -7.33 -6.74 16.09
CA PHE A 171 -8.68 -6.19 16.11
C PHE A 171 -9.48 -6.82 17.24
N HIS A 172 -9.97 -5.97 18.14
CA HIS A 172 -10.97 -6.33 19.12
C HIS A 172 -12.25 -5.53 18.83
N ALA A 173 -13.35 -6.24 18.66
CA ALA A 173 -14.65 -5.61 18.43
C ALA A 173 -15.06 -4.80 19.67
N PRO A 174 -15.37 -3.50 19.55
CA PRO A 174 -15.97 -2.74 20.64
C PRO A 174 -17.34 -3.33 20.99
N GLU A 175 -17.64 -3.44 22.29
CA GLU A 175 -18.85 -4.13 22.78
C GLU A 175 -20.16 -3.50 22.27
N ASP A 176 -20.15 -2.20 21.98
CA ASP A 176 -21.31 -1.39 21.58
C ASP A 176 -21.27 -0.92 20.12
N SER A 177 -20.34 -1.44 19.32
CA SER A 177 -20.19 -0.97 17.95
C SER A 177 -21.36 -1.39 17.06
N ALA A 178 -22.03 -0.40 16.46
CA ALA A 178 -23.04 -0.61 15.44
C ALA A 178 -22.45 -0.90 14.04
N ASP A 179 -21.12 -0.86 13.90
CA ASP A 179 -20.44 -1.15 12.65
C ASP A 179 -20.35 -2.67 12.40
N TRP A 180 -20.48 -3.07 11.14
CA TRP A 180 -20.45 -4.49 10.77
C TRP A 180 -19.12 -5.16 11.15
N SER A 181 -18.01 -4.40 11.26
CA SER A 181 -16.72 -4.95 11.67
C SER A 181 -16.76 -5.63 13.04
N ALA A 182 -17.70 -5.25 13.92
CA ALA A 182 -17.92 -5.91 15.19
C ALA A 182 -18.25 -7.42 15.06
N TRP A 183 -18.67 -7.87 13.88
CA TRP A 183 -19.02 -9.25 13.62
C TRP A 183 -17.82 -10.10 13.18
N ILE A 184 -16.70 -9.47 12.80
CA ILE A 184 -15.50 -10.16 12.31
C ILE A 184 -15.09 -11.29 13.27
N PRO A 185 -14.90 -11.08 14.58
CA PRO A 185 -14.42 -12.16 15.47
C PRO A 185 -15.33 -13.41 15.48
N ARG A 186 -16.63 -13.25 15.20
CA ARG A 186 -17.61 -14.36 15.21
C ARG A 186 -17.92 -14.91 13.82
N ARG A 187 -17.61 -14.16 12.75
CA ARG A 187 -18.02 -14.47 11.37
C ARG A 187 -16.85 -14.52 10.39
N LEU A 188 -15.61 -14.40 10.88
CA LEU A 188 -14.40 -14.31 10.06
C LEU A 188 -14.30 -15.46 9.05
N ALA A 189 -14.51 -16.71 9.47
CA ALA A 189 -14.47 -17.86 8.57
C ALA A 189 -15.45 -17.74 7.37
N GLY A 190 -16.68 -17.25 7.61
CA GLY A 190 -17.64 -17.01 6.52
C GLY A 190 -17.25 -15.82 5.65
N ILE A 191 -16.76 -14.74 6.26
CA ILE A 191 -16.27 -13.56 5.53
C ILE A 191 -15.13 -13.96 4.58
N GLU A 192 -14.19 -14.76 5.07
CA GLU A 192 -13.08 -15.32 4.29
C GLU A 192 -13.56 -16.24 3.19
N HIS A 193 -14.48 -17.16 3.48
CA HIS A 193 -15.01 -18.06 2.47
C HIS A 193 -15.62 -17.27 1.30
N CYS A 194 -16.40 -16.22 1.58
CA CYS A 194 -16.86 -15.31 0.54
C CYS A 194 -15.74 -14.54 -0.16
N ALA A 195 -14.69 -14.12 0.56
CA ALA A 195 -13.63 -13.33 -0.05
C ALA A 195 -12.70 -14.16 -0.95
N LEU A 196 -12.50 -15.44 -0.62
CA LEU A 196 -11.52 -16.30 -1.30
C LEU A 196 -12.18 -17.25 -2.31
N ASP A 197 -13.42 -17.70 -2.05
CA ASP A 197 -14.05 -18.79 -2.80
C ASP A 197 -15.27 -18.37 -3.63
N ALA A 198 -15.71 -17.09 -3.56
CA ALA A 198 -16.87 -16.60 -4.31
C ALA A 198 -16.67 -16.51 -5.84
N GLY A 199 -15.46 -16.81 -6.35
CA GLY A 199 -15.14 -16.70 -7.77
C GLY A 199 -15.04 -15.26 -8.29
N VAL A 200 -14.84 -14.30 -7.37
CA VAL A 200 -14.57 -12.88 -7.66
C VAL A 200 -13.15 -12.56 -7.18
N ASP A 201 -12.42 -11.71 -7.91
CA ASP A 201 -11.11 -11.20 -7.47
C ASP A 201 -11.31 -10.12 -6.38
N VAL A 202 -11.60 -10.57 -5.16
CA VAL A 202 -12.00 -9.69 -4.06
C VAL A 202 -10.81 -8.88 -3.56
N ARG A 203 -10.93 -7.56 -3.67
CA ARG A 203 -9.97 -6.61 -3.09
C ARG A 203 -10.31 -6.24 -1.64
N ALA A 204 -11.60 -6.17 -1.32
CA ALA A 204 -12.08 -5.82 0.01
C ALA A 204 -13.49 -6.36 0.28
N VAL A 205 -13.78 -6.67 1.54
CA VAL A 205 -15.14 -6.79 2.07
C VAL A 205 -15.52 -5.44 2.64
N VAL A 206 -16.58 -4.82 2.12
CA VAL A 206 -16.97 -3.44 2.44
C VAL A 206 -18.20 -3.35 3.34
N HIS A 207 -18.91 -4.46 3.53
CA HIS A 207 -20.04 -4.56 4.45
C HIS A 207 -20.38 -6.02 4.77
N VAL A 208 -20.89 -6.29 5.97
CA VAL A 208 -21.50 -7.58 6.34
C VAL A 208 -22.85 -7.34 7.01
N ARG A 209 -23.85 -8.16 6.69
CA ARG A 209 -25.18 -8.08 7.31
C ARG A 209 -25.84 -9.44 7.40
N GLU A 210 -26.81 -9.56 8.29
CA GLU A 210 -27.68 -10.73 8.33
C GLU A 210 -28.82 -10.54 7.32
N GLY A 211 -29.01 -11.56 6.49
CA GLY A 211 -30.10 -11.69 5.54
C GLY A 211 -31.27 -12.48 6.12
N ALA A 212 -32.20 -12.86 5.25
CA ALA A 212 -33.36 -13.67 5.65
C ALA A 212 -32.95 -15.05 6.19
N ALA A 213 -33.66 -15.52 7.21
CA ALA A 213 -33.44 -16.81 7.86
C ALA A 213 -32.02 -17.01 8.43
N GLY A 214 -31.36 -15.93 8.87
CA GLY A 214 -30.05 -16.01 9.52
C GLY A 214 -28.86 -16.17 8.58
N ARG A 215 -29.09 -16.09 7.25
CA ARG A 215 -28.01 -16.08 6.26
C ARG A 215 -27.06 -14.92 6.48
N LEU A 216 -25.77 -15.14 6.24
CA LEU A 216 -24.81 -14.05 6.20
C LEU A 216 -24.73 -13.50 4.79
N VAL A 217 -24.78 -12.18 4.64
CA VAL A 217 -24.54 -11.53 3.35
C VAL A 217 -23.31 -10.65 3.47
N VAL A 218 -22.29 -10.97 2.67
CA VAL A 218 -21.00 -10.30 2.64
C VAL A 218 -20.92 -9.49 1.35
N ARG A 219 -20.76 -8.17 1.46
CA ARG A 219 -20.58 -7.29 0.31
C ARG A 219 -19.10 -7.17 -0.03
N LEU A 220 -18.76 -7.67 -1.21
CA LEU A 220 -17.43 -7.74 -1.79
C LEU A 220 -17.21 -6.56 -2.73
N ARG A 221 -15.96 -6.13 -2.86
CA ARG A 221 -15.49 -5.19 -3.88
C ARG A 221 -14.26 -5.77 -4.57
N ASP A 222 -14.26 -5.79 -5.91
CA ASP A 222 -13.12 -6.23 -6.72
C ASP A 222 -12.10 -5.09 -6.97
N SER A 223 -11.05 -5.37 -7.75
CA SER A 223 -10.03 -4.38 -8.12
C SER A 223 -10.53 -3.26 -9.03
N ASP A 224 -11.59 -3.51 -9.80
CA ASP A 224 -12.19 -2.56 -10.75
C ASP A 224 -13.28 -1.70 -10.07
N GLY A 225 -13.56 -1.97 -8.80
CA GLY A 225 -14.61 -1.31 -8.02
C GLY A 225 -16.01 -1.93 -8.22
N GLY A 226 -16.10 -3.04 -8.94
CA GLY A 226 -17.30 -3.86 -9.02
C GLY A 226 -17.70 -4.37 -7.64
N ARG A 227 -19.02 -4.42 -7.37
CA ARG A 227 -19.57 -4.85 -6.09
C ARG A 227 -20.43 -6.09 -6.24
N TYR A 228 -20.34 -6.98 -5.26
CA TYR A 228 -21.07 -8.26 -5.27
C TYR A 228 -21.57 -8.58 -3.86
N ASP A 229 -22.74 -9.18 -3.77
CA ASP A 229 -23.20 -9.85 -2.55
C ASP A 229 -22.92 -11.33 -2.64
N CYS A 230 -22.13 -11.84 -1.70
CA CYS A 230 -21.98 -13.27 -1.44
C CYS A 230 -22.91 -13.67 -0.29
N LEU A 231 -23.77 -14.65 -0.53
CA LEU A 231 -24.76 -15.17 0.41
C LEU A 231 -24.31 -16.52 0.94
N LEU A 232 -24.23 -16.67 2.26
CA LEU A 232 -23.84 -17.92 2.92
C LEU A 232 -25.03 -18.59 3.62
N ASP A 233 -25.08 -19.92 3.51
CA ASP A 233 -25.97 -20.76 4.30
C ASP A 233 -25.56 -20.74 5.79
N PRO A 234 -26.48 -20.44 6.73
CA PRO A 234 -26.17 -20.46 8.16
C PRO A 234 -25.83 -21.85 8.72
N ALA A 235 -26.22 -22.94 8.07
CA ALA A 235 -26.03 -24.29 8.61
C ALA A 235 -24.69 -24.91 8.21
N GLY A 236 -24.31 -24.81 6.92
CA GLY A 236 -23.06 -25.35 6.39
C GLY A 236 -21.95 -24.33 6.20
N GLY A 237 -22.29 -23.04 6.12
CA GLY A 237 -21.34 -22.00 5.74
C GLY A 237 -21.02 -21.96 4.24
N ASP A 238 -21.70 -22.76 3.41
CA ASP A 238 -21.50 -22.81 1.97
C ASP A 238 -22.00 -21.52 1.28
N ILE A 239 -21.34 -21.14 0.17
CA ILE A 239 -21.80 -20.07 -0.71
C ILE A 239 -23.01 -20.52 -1.50
N GLU A 240 -24.18 -19.96 -1.20
CA GLU A 240 -25.42 -20.22 -1.92
C GLU A 240 -25.50 -19.43 -3.24
N ALA A 241 -25.04 -18.18 -3.22
CA ALA A 241 -25.11 -17.29 -4.38
C ALA A 241 -24.10 -16.15 -4.30
N VAL A 242 -23.64 -15.71 -5.48
CA VAL A 242 -22.84 -14.49 -5.65
C VAL A 242 -23.51 -13.64 -6.71
N THR A 243 -23.95 -12.43 -6.34
CA THR A 243 -24.75 -11.57 -7.21
C THR A 243 -24.11 -10.20 -7.36
N ALA A 244 -23.97 -9.73 -8.59
CA ALA A 244 -23.49 -8.36 -8.85
C ALA A 244 -24.48 -7.32 -8.30
N VAL A 245 -23.94 -6.25 -7.73
CA VAL A 245 -24.69 -5.18 -7.06
C VAL A 245 -24.59 -3.91 -7.90
N ALA A 246 -25.74 -3.34 -8.26
CA ALA A 246 -25.80 -2.09 -9.02
C ALA A 246 -25.17 -0.93 -8.22
N ALA A 247 -24.49 0.00 -8.89
CA ALA A 247 -23.80 1.14 -8.25
C ALA A 247 -24.71 2.00 -7.32
N ALA A 248 -26.02 2.04 -7.60
CA ALA A 248 -26.99 2.79 -6.80
C ALA A 248 -27.42 2.08 -5.50
N ASP A 249 -27.21 0.77 -5.37
CA ASP A 249 -27.51 0.03 -4.14
C ASP A 249 -26.37 0.20 -3.14
N VAL A 250 -26.45 1.24 -2.31
CA VAL A 250 -25.44 1.57 -1.30
C VAL A 250 -26.02 1.33 0.09
N LEU A 251 -25.36 0.46 0.86
CA LEU A 251 -25.77 0.19 2.23
C LEU A 251 -25.31 1.31 3.17
N ARG A 252 -26.06 1.52 4.25
CA ARG A 252 -25.67 2.47 5.29
C ARG A 252 -24.36 2.00 5.93
N GLY A 253 -23.33 2.85 5.89
CA GLY A 253 -22.02 2.54 6.47
C GLY A 253 -21.11 1.70 5.57
N GLU A 254 -21.53 1.37 4.36
CA GLU A 254 -20.70 0.66 3.39
C GLU A 254 -19.37 1.39 3.15
N GLY A 255 -18.26 0.66 3.26
CA GLY A 255 -16.92 1.18 3.01
C GLY A 255 -16.35 2.11 4.11
N ARG A 256 -17.04 2.32 5.23
CA ARG A 256 -16.44 2.99 6.42
C ARG A 256 -15.36 2.12 7.04
N SER A 257 -15.69 0.85 7.20
CA SER A 257 -14.80 -0.25 7.52
C SER A 257 -14.65 -1.13 6.28
N GLU A 258 -13.43 -1.52 5.98
CA GLU A 258 -13.10 -2.45 4.91
C GLU A 258 -12.22 -3.56 5.46
N TRP A 259 -12.61 -4.81 5.29
CA TRP A 259 -11.74 -5.94 5.59
C TRP A 259 -10.99 -6.36 4.32
N LEU A 260 -9.67 -6.40 4.42
CA LEU A 260 -8.75 -6.67 3.33
C LEU A 260 -8.18 -8.07 3.56
N PRO A 261 -8.44 -9.04 2.67
CA PRO A 261 -7.90 -10.39 2.81
C PRO A 261 -6.37 -10.35 2.91
N ALA A 262 -5.80 -11.23 3.72
CA ALA A 262 -4.35 -11.42 3.76
C ALA A 262 -3.87 -11.98 2.43
N ASP A 263 -2.99 -11.24 1.76
CA ASP A 263 -2.28 -11.70 0.57
C ASP A 263 -0.79 -11.86 0.96
N PRO A 264 -0.24 -13.09 0.90
CA PRO A 264 1.14 -13.36 1.27
C PRO A 264 2.16 -12.61 0.42
N ASP A 265 1.78 -12.23 -0.81
CA ASP A 265 2.65 -11.54 -1.76
C ASP A 265 2.41 -10.01 -1.77
N ARG A 266 1.34 -9.53 -1.10
CA ARG A 266 0.96 -8.11 -1.18
C ARG A 266 0.18 -7.59 0.03
N ALA A 267 0.91 -7.01 0.97
CA ALA A 267 0.34 -6.11 1.99
C ALA A 267 -0.37 -4.89 1.36
N PRO A 268 -1.53 -4.44 1.89
CA PRO A 268 -2.22 -3.25 1.41
C PRO A 268 -1.46 -1.96 1.74
N ALA A 269 -1.36 -1.05 0.77
CA ALA A 269 -0.75 0.27 0.95
C ALA A 269 -1.82 1.32 1.29
N LEU A 270 -2.09 1.51 2.59
CA LEU A 270 -3.12 2.42 3.09
C LEU A 270 -2.48 3.77 3.48
N GLN A 271 -3.09 4.90 3.11
CA GLN A 271 -2.49 6.24 3.28
C GLN A 271 -3.02 7.04 4.47
N CYS A 272 -4.10 6.59 5.09
CA CYS A 272 -4.80 7.29 6.16
C CYS A 272 -5.72 6.31 6.91
N GLY A 273 -6.27 6.76 8.03
CA GLY A 273 -7.17 5.98 8.88
C GLY A 273 -6.42 5.04 9.82
N HIS A 274 -7.11 3.99 10.25
CA HIS A 274 -6.59 3.01 11.21
C HIS A 274 -6.63 1.60 10.63
N VAL A 275 -5.60 0.81 10.90
CA VAL A 275 -5.52 -0.59 10.46
C VAL A 275 -5.36 -1.50 11.67
N PHE A 276 -6.07 -2.61 11.65
CA PHE A 276 -6.02 -3.64 12.68
C PHE A 276 -5.79 -5.00 12.02
N ALA A 277 -4.94 -5.83 12.62
CA ALA A 277 -4.77 -7.22 12.22
C ALA A 277 -6.02 -8.02 12.61
N THR A 278 -6.54 -8.83 11.69
CA THR A 278 -7.60 -9.79 11.99
C THR A 278 -7.02 -11.19 11.94
N ARG A 279 -7.21 -11.93 13.04
CA ARG A 279 -6.66 -13.26 13.22
C ARG A 279 -7.75 -14.27 13.50
N ASP A 280 -7.50 -15.53 13.15
CA ASP A 280 -8.38 -16.64 13.51
C ASP A 280 -8.14 -17.11 14.96
N GLY A 281 -8.82 -18.20 15.34
CA GLY A 281 -8.71 -18.78 16.68
C GLY A 281 -7.33 -19.36 17.01
N ASP A 282 -6.52 -19.65 15.99
CA ASP A 282 -5.14 -20.15 16.14
C ASP A 282 -4.12 -19.00 16.14
N GLY A 283 -4.58 -17.76 15.95
CA GLY A 283 -3.75 -16.56 15.90
C GLY A 283 -3.11 -16.30 14.54
N GLU A 284 -3.49 -17.06 13.50
CA GLU A 284 -2.98 -16.82 12.14
C GLU A 284 -3.56 -15.53 11.58
N LEU A 285 -2.75 -14.75 10.88
CA LEU A 285 -3.21 -13.55 10.20
C LEU A 285 -4.09 -13.93 9.02
N ARG A 286 -5.33 -13.44 9.02
CA ARG A 286 -6.29 -13.71 7.96
C ARG A 286 -6.58 -12.51 7.06
N GLY A 287 -6.33 -11.31 7.58
CA GLY A 287 -6.50 -10.07 6.85
C GLY A 287 -6.33 -8.86 7.75
N TRP A 288 -6.68 -7.70 7.22
CA TRP A 288 -6.62 -6.43 7.92
C TRP A 288 -7.97 -5.72 7.88
N LEU A 289 -8.43 -5.23 9.02
CA LEU A 289 -9.53 -4.28 9.07
C LEU A 289 -8.98 -2.87 8.91
N HIS A 290 -9.37 -2.18 7.85
CA HIS A 290 -9.12 -0.76 7.64
C HIS A 290 -10.36 0.05 8.02
N ARG A 291 -10.22 0.96 8.98
CA ARG A 291 -11.21 1.98 9.31
C ARG A 291 -10.77 3.30 8.70
N ARG A 292 -11.65 3.89 7.89
CA ARG A 292 -11.36 5.11 7.11
C ARG A 292 -11.64 6.40 7.87
N ASP A 293 -11.99 6.33 9.14
CA ASP A 293 -12.21 7.54 9.96
C ASP A 293 -10.93 8.39 9.97
N GLY A 294 -11.07 9.69 9.70
CA GLY A 294 -9.92 10.62 9.59
C GLY A 294 -9.17 10.59 8.25
N CYS A 295 -9.66 9.79 7.29
CA CYS A 295 -9.49 10.05 5.86
C CYS A 295 -10.61 11.01 5.37
#